data_AF-A0A9W9KCR0-F1
#
_entry.id   AF-A0A9W9KCR0-F1
#
_cell.length_a   1.000
_cell.length_b   1.000
_cell.length_c   1.000
_cell.angle_alpha   90.00
_cell.angle_beta   90.00
_cell.angle_gamma   90.00
#
_symmetry.space_group_name_H-M   'P 1'
#
loop_
_entity.id
_entity.type
_entity.pdbx_description
1 polymer ?
#
loop_
_entity_poly.entity_id
_entity_poly.type
_entity_poly.pdbx_seq_one_letter_code
_entity_poly.pdbx_strand_id
1 'polypeptide(L)'
;MPRESPVKSSSDPTRKSSMCADSVTQAGHKRNLSNGTSGDSPVRRSKRQKSSANLKEPSSPETSETETEQVIIAPKKEAGSATALVDTPKKRGSAKKANTAPIIKSETTEDTKTVSNIAGGKPESVAKTEEADTDIKKEAKATPNKPQKKGKKATKEKDTETMPLAPRSQGLRMFVGAHVSAAKGVFNSIHNSVQIGGNALALFLKSQRKWDNPALLDDHRDQFRQLCAEHKYDAAKHILPHGSYLVNLAQNDKAKAKQAYDSFLDDLRRCEALGITLYNFHPGSSNQTPLPDALSRLASTLSQAISDTTTVVPVLETMCGHGSTIGGSLTEFRDLLALIPKEHHSRIGICIDTCHSFAAGYDLASPAGFKSFLTEFDELIGLHHLRALHLNDSKAPRASKRDLHANIGTGFLGLRAFHNVMNESRFEGLPMILETPIDRPHGQPASAADDGADGEDGSESDSAKTKKKKPAKKTPKRPAGATPPTVADPGVWAREIKLLESLIGMDPDGEEFRALEARLAEEGREVREKHQDQFERKLEAEEKKKAKASGKAQKSLMDMMKKGATEDEKKT
;
A
#
# COMPACT_ATOMS: atom_id res chain seq x y z
N MET A 1 68.56 -53.55 11.70
CA MET A 1 68.23 -54.42 10.55
C MET A 1 66.76 -54.20 10.19
N PRO A 2 66.41 -54.19 8.90
CA PRO A 2 66.17 -52.90 8.22
C PRO A 2 64.79 -52.87 7.51
N ARG A 3 64.40 -51.96 6.57
CA ARG A 3 65.07 -50.99 5.68
C ARG A 3 63.97 -50.04 5.13
N GLU A 4 64.15 -48.76 4.78
CA GLU A 4 65.21 -47.75 4.99
C GLU A 4 64.55 -46.35 5.00
N SER A 5 65.30 -45.25 5.19
CA SER A 5 64.74 -43.89 5.37
C SER A 5 65.38 -42.84 4.41
N PRO A 6 65.52 -41.52 4.68
CA PRO A 6 65.13 -40.51 3.67
C PRO A 6 66.24 -39.55 3.24
N VAL A 7 65.95 -38.59 2.34
CA VAL A 7 66.89 -37.53 1.92
C VAL A 7 66.21 -36.14 1.80
N LYS A 8 66.39 -35.30 2.84
CA LYS A 8 66.81 -33.86 2.83
C LYS A 8 65.94 -32.79 2.07
N SER A 9 65.93 -31.50 2.45
CA SER A 9 66.54 -30.76 3.59
C SER A 9 65.92 -29.37 3.84
N SER A 10 66.17 -28.84 5.04
CA SER A 10 66.33 -27.43 5.48
C SER A 10 66.94 -26.45 4.46
N SER A 11 66.85 -25.10 4.57
CA SER A 11 66.12 -24.16 5.45
C SER A 11 66.28 -22.70 4.94
N ASP A 12 65.56 -21.73 5.53
CA ASP A 12 65.70 -20.26 5.34
C ASP A 12 67.15 -19.75 5.60
N PRO A 13 67.65 -18.67 4.94
CA PRO A 13 67.66 -17.36 5.61
C PRO A 13 67.67 -16.05 4.75
N THR A 14 67.01 -15.01 5.27
CA THR A 14 67.43 -13.57 5.32
C THR A 14 67.71 -12.69 4.06
N ARG A 15 66.86 -11.64 3.92
CA ARG A 15 67.18 -10.18 4.01
C ARG A 15 68.18 -9.46 3.04
N LYS A 16 67.69 -8.36 2.43
CA LYS A 16 68.32 -7.02 2.16
C LYS A 16 68.94 -6.63 0.76
N SER A 17 68.25 -5.69 0.09
CA SER A 17 68.71 -4.37 -0.47
C SER A 17 69.72 -4.19 -1.64
N SER A 18 69.21 -3.60 -2.74
CA SER A 18 69.72 -2.44 -3.53
C SER A 18 68.53 -1.89 -4.38
N MET A 19 68.31 -0.63 -4.78
CA MET A 19 68.99 0.67 -4.94
C MET A 19 69.28 1.11 -6.40
N CYS A 20 68.78 2.31 -6.74
CA CYS A 20 69.02 3.12 -7.97
C CYS A 20 68.36 2.61 -9.28
N ALA A 21 68.04 3.44 -10.29
CA ALA A 21 68.34 4.87 -10.48
C ALA A 21 67.27 5.67 -11.29
N ASP A 22 67.43 6.99 -11.24
CA ASP A 22 67.14 8.06 -12.22
C ASP A 22 67.36 7.70 -13.72
N SER A 23 66.90 8.44 -14.76
CA SER A 23 66.02 9.62 -14.90
C SER A 23 65.66 9.92 -16.39
N VAL A 24 64.65 10.79 -16.60
CA VAL A 24 64.51 11.84 -17.66
C VAL A 24 65.08 11.58 -19.08
N THR A 25 64.20 11.63 -20.12
CA THR A 25 64.32 12.64 -21.22
C THR A 25 63.07 12.78 -22.12
N GLN A 26 63.02 13.95 -22.76
CA GLN A 26 62.08 14.54 -23.73
C GLN A 26 62.03 13.74 -25.07
N ALA A 27 61.21 14.01 -26.10
CA ALA A 27 60.64 15.28 -26.60
C ALA A 27 59.53 15.06 -27.67
N GLY A 28 58.89 16.15 -28.18
CA GLY A 28 58.44 16.18 -29.59
C GLY A 28 57.02 16.70 -29.94
N HIS A 29 56.88 18.02 -30.16
CA HIS A 29 56.17 18.68 -31.29
C HIS A 29 55.01 17.92 -32.02
N LYS A 30 53.79 18.46 -32.20
CA LYS A 30 53.49 19.77 -32.85
C LYS A 30 52.02 20.26 -32.66
N ARG A 31 51.85 21.58 -32.77
CA ARG A 31 50.62 22.40 -32.74
C ARG A 31 49.62 22.10 -33.86
N ASN A 32 48.34 22.45 -33.66
CA ASN A 32 47.77 23.57 -34.44
C ASN A 32 46.68 24.36 -33.65
N LEU A 33 46.31 25.56 -34.10
CA LEU A 33 45.47 26.52 -33.36
C LEU A 33 44.22 26.99 -34.14
N SER A 34 43.23 27.51 -33.40
CA SER A 34 42.51 28.75 -33.77
C SER A 34 42.35 29.62 -32.52
N ASN A 35 42.00 30.91 -32.66
CA ASN A 35 42.43 31.97 -31.73
C ASN A 35 41.31 32.98 -31.37
N GLY A 36 41.40 33.64 -30.20
CA GLY A 36 40.36 34.52 -29.64
C GLY A 36 40.80 35.39 -28.45
N THR A 37 41.57 36.44 -28.74
CA THR A 37 41.87 37.68 -27.98
C THR A 37 40.80 38.21 -26.99
N SER A 38 41.06 39.03 -25.95
CA SER A 38 42.24 39.42 -25.13
C SER A 38 41.85 40.65 -24.25
N GLY A 39 42.35 40.84 -23.01
CA GLY A 39 42.23 42.17 -22.35
C GLY A 39 42.31 42.30 -20.81
N ASP A 40 43.53 42.23 -20.27
CA ASP A 40 44.07 42.93 -19.05
C ASP A 40 43.34 42.94 -17.67
N SER A 41 44.00 43.52 -16.66
CA SER A 41 43.71 43.54 -15.20
C SER A 41 43.77 44.99 -14.64
N PRO A 42 43.53 45.34 -13.33
CA PRO A 42 44.44 44.95 -12.21
C PRO A 42 43.92 44.94 -10.72
N VAL A 43 44.48 43.99 -9.93
CA VAL A 43 45.10 44.16 -8.57
C VAL A 43 44.28 44.61 -7.31
N ARG A 44 44.22 43.70 -6.30
CA ARG A 44 44.68 43.81 -4.86
C ARG A 44 44.47 42.44 -4.16
N ARG A 45 45.48 41.67 -3.66
CA ARG A 45 46.39 41.84 -2.49
C ARG A 45 45.62 41.81 -1.15
N SER A 46 45.85 40.92 -0.17
CA SER A 46 47.14 40.51 0.47
C SER A 46 47.24 39.02 0.94
N LYS A 47 48.07 38.67 1.96
CA LYS A 47 48.57 37.30 2.27
C LYS A 47 48.45 36.82 3.74
N ARG A 48 47.94 35.57 3.90
CA ARG A 48 48.39 34.42 4.75
C ARG A 48 49.66 34.55 5.64
N GLN A 49 49.61 34.16 6.94
CA GLN A 49 50.38 33.03 7.60
C GLN A 49 50.46 32.99 9.16
N LYS A 50 50.25 31.78 9.74
CA LYS A 50 50.90 31.13 10.95
C LYS A 50 50.77 31.77 12.36
N SER A 51 50.89 31.06 13.51
CA SER A 51 50.94 29.60 13.86
C SER A 51 50.84 29.30 15.38
N SER A 52 50.64 28.01 15.76
CA SER A 52 51.03 27.31 17.04
C SER A 52 50.35 27.68 18.39
N ALA A 53 50.19 26.80 19.40
CA ALA A 53 50.19 25.31 19.49
C ALA A 53 49.73 24.77 20.89
N ASN A 54 49.41 23.47 20.97
CA ASN A 54 49.41 22.53 22.14
C ASN A 54 48.33 22.50 23.25
N LEU A 55 47.51 21.43 23.19
CA LEU A 55 47.34 20.31 24.17
C LEU A 55 47.03 20.58 25.68
N LYS A 56 45.86 20.11 26.16
CA LYS A 56 45.72 18.81 26.89
C LYS A 56 44.28 18.43 27.27
N GLU A 57 44.03 17.12 27.27
CA GLU A 57 42.92 16.36 27.91
C GLU A 57 43.45 15.73 29.25
N PRO A 58 42.70 14.97 30.11
CA PRO A 58 41.52 14.13 29.80
C PRO A 58 40.42 13.98 30.90
N SER A 59 39.53 12.99 30.68
CA SER A 59 38.91 12.04 31.65
C SER A 59 37.43 12.18 32.05
N SER A 60 36.73 11.03 31.97
CA SER A 60 35.46 10.68 32.62
C SER A 60 35.73 9.73 33.81
N PRO A 61 34.70 9.38 34.61
CA PRO A 61 34.28 7.96 34.57
C PRO A 61 32.76 7.73 34.69
N GLU A 62 32.36 6.47 34.54
CA GLU A 62 31.01 5.89 34.73
C GLU A 62 30.76 5.59 36.25
N THR A 63 29.64 5.06 36.79
CA THR A 63 28.71 3.99 36.35
C THR A 63 27.40 3.96 37.19
N SER A 64 26.45 3.10 36.77
CA SER A 64 25.50 2.27 37.59
C SER A 64 24.30 2.85 38.40
N GLU A 65 23.11 2.46 37.94
CA GLU A 65 22.04 1.69 38.64
C GLU A 65 20.94 2.31 39.54
N THR A 66 19.69 1.98 39.15
CA THR A 66 18.42 1.70 39.89
C THR A 66 18.10 2.31 41.27
N GLU A 67 16.91 2.93 41.41
CA GLU A 67 15.72 2.28 42.05
C GLU A 67 14.42 3.12 41.87
N THR A 68 13.38 2.94 42.72
CA THR A 68 11.95 3.14 42.38
C THR A 68 11.15 4.15 43.24
N GLU A 69 9.91 4.43 42.79
CA GLU A 69 8.71 4.86 43.54
C GLU A 69 8.35 6.35 43.83
N GLN A 70 7.08 6.64 43.49
CA GLN A 70 6.05 7.50 44.12
C GLN A 70 6.14 9.06 44.21
N VAL A 71 5.28 9.69 43.39
CA VAL A 71 4.17 10.63 43.75
C VAL A 71 4.34 11.61 44.93
N ILE A 72 4.18 12.93 44.69
CA ILE A 72 3.27 13.82 45.48
C ILE A 72 3.07 15.26 44.89
N ILE A 73 1.80 15.64 44.71
CA ILE A 73 1.13 16.98 44.81
C ILE A 73 1.69 18.23 44.07
N ALA A 74 0.78 18.94 43.38
CA ALA A 74 0.93 20.32 42.90
C ALA A 74 0.10 21.32 43.73
N PRO A 75 0.34 22.64 43.61
CA PRO A 75 -0.81 23.52 43.37
C PRO A 75 -0.59 24.67 42.37
N LYS A 76 -1.69 25.16 41.79
CA LYS A 76 -1.79 26.39 40.98
C LYS A 76 -1.72 27.66 41.83
N LYS A 77 -1.52 28.82 41.18
CA LYS A 77 -2.22 30.08 41.53
C LYS A 77 -2.37 30.99 40.30
N GLU A 78 -3.38 31.88 40.33
CA GLU A 78 -3.77 32.78 39.24
C GLU A 78 -3.99 34.23 39.71
N ALA A 79 -3.88 35.15 38.74
CA ALA A 79 -4.66 36.40 38.56
C ALA A 79 -4.60 37.59 39.56
N GLY A 80 -4.76 38.80 38.99
CA GLY A 80 -4.98 40.09 39.67
C GLY A 80 -4.09 41.24 39.16
N SER A 81 -4.54 42.50 39.03
CA SER A 81 -5.63 43.15 38.24
C SER A 81 -5.60 44.69 38.52
N ALA A 82 -6.39 45.51 37.79
CA ALA A 82 -6.63 46.98 37.96
C ALA A 82 -5.45 47.94 37.60
N THR A 83 -5.57 49.22 37.17
CA THR A 83 -6.62 50.24 36.77
C THR A 83 -5.87 51.50 36.24
N ALA A 84 -6.38 52.55 35.53
CA ALA A 84 -7.57 52.88 34.71
C ALA A 84 -7.38 54.31 34.07
N LEU A 85 -8.46 55.05 33.74
CA LEU A 85 -8.56 56.46 33.23
C LEU A 85 -8.29 56.66 31.70
N VAL A 86 -9.19 57.18 30.81
CA VAL A 86 -10.04 58.42 30.71
C VAL A 86 -9.26 59.59 30.03
N ASP A 87 -9.71 60.36 29.01
CA ASP A 87 -11.06 60.76 28.48
C ASP A 87 -11.15 60.89 26.91
N THR A 88 -12.06 61.73 26.35
CA THR A 88 -12.63 61.79 24.97
C THR A 88 -12.56 63.22 24.31
N PRO A 89 -13.40 63.74 23.36
CA PRO A 89 -14.09 63.25 22.12
C PRO A 89 -13.98 64.21 20.85
N LYS A 90 -14.40 63.81 19.60
CA LYS A 90 -15.27 64.59 18.62
C LYS A 90 -15.35 64.17 17.10
N LYS A 91 -16.61 64.06 16.62
CA LYS A 91 -17.33 64.43 15.34
C LYS A 91 -16.65 64.88 13.99
N ARG A 92 -17.42 64.67 12.88
CA ARG A 92 -17.33 65.13 11.44
C ARG A 92 -16.38 64.28 10.55
N GLY A 93 -16.46 64.18 9.21
CA GLY A 93 -17.45 64.63 8.18
C GLY A 93 -16.93 65.74 7.23
N SER A 94 -17.16 65.77 5.88
CA SER A 94 -17.84 64.87 4.91
C SER A 94 -17.65 65.38 3.43
N ALA A 95 -18.35 64.82 2.42
CA ALA A 95 -18.50 65.29 1.00
C ALA A 95 -17.39 64.90 -0.03
N LYS A 96 -17.53 64.92 -1.39
CA LYS A 96 -18.66 64.83 -2.37
C LYS A 96 -18.13 64.70 -3.84
N LYS A 97 -18.81 63.91 -4.71
CA LYS A 97 -18.91 64.04 -6.22
C LYS A 97 -17.59 63.98 -7.04
N ALA A 98 -17.55 63.74 -8.36
CA ALA A 98 -18.39 63.12 -9.42
C ALA A 98 -17.42 62.81 -10.62
N ASN A 99 -17.76 62.37 -11.84
CA ASN A 99 -18.98 62.17 -12.66
C ASN A 99 -18.69 60.96 -13.62
N THR A 100 -19.29 60.63 -14.78
CA THR A 100 -20.28 61.15 -15.76
C THR A 100 -21.16 59.98 -16.29
N ALA A 101 -22.29 60.28 -16.94
CA ALA A 101 -23.18 59.35 -17.67
C ALA A 101 -23.22 59.77 -19.18
N PRO A 102 -24.22 59.47 -20.07
CA PRO A 102 -25.52 58.77 -19.92
C PRO A 102 -25.93 57.84 -21.12
N ILE A 103 -27.26 57.57 -21.23
CA ILE A 103 -28.10 57.16 -22.40
C ILE A 103 -28.65 55.72 -22.41
N ILE A 104 -29.90 55.40 -22.85
CA ILE A 104 -31.24 56.01 -22.66
C ILE A 104 -32.38 55.03 -23.09
N LYS A 105 -33.60 55.14 -22.51
CA LYS A 105 -34.93 54.57 -22.94
C LYS A 105 -35.08 53.01 -22.93
N SER A 106 -36.14 52.33 -22.43
CA SER A 106 -37.62 52.51 -22.25
C SER A 106 -38.47 51.79 -23.34
N GLU A 107 -39.74 51.35 -23.19
CA GLU A 107 -40.88 51.76 -22.31
C GLU A 107 -41.89 50.62 -21.95
N THR A 108 -42.77 50.86 -20.93
CA THR A 108 -44.24 50.51 -20.82
C THR A 108 -44.72 49.03 -20.76
N THR A 109 -45.84 48.59 -20.14
CA THR A 109 -47.03 49.10 -19.35
C THR A 109 -47.85 47.85 -18.88
N GLU A 110 -48.96 47.80 -18.11
CA GLU A 110 -49.68 48.48 -16.97
C GLU A 110 -50.83 47.47 -16.60
N ASP A 111 -51.60 47.45 -15.51
CA ASP A 111 -51.74 48.08 -14.17
C ASP A 111 -52.10 46.88 -13.23
N THR A 112 -52.34 46.94 -11.92
CA THR A 112 -53.63 47.36 -11.33
C THR A 112 -53.52 47.48 -9.80
N LYS A 113 -53.71 48.71 -9.29
CA LYS A 113 -54.39 49.16 -8.04
C LYS A 113 -54.97 48.08 -7.08
N THR A 114 -55.00 48.17 -5.73
CA THR A 114 -54.49 49.08 -4.65
C THR A 114 -54.63 48.31 -3.28
N VAL A 115 -54.68 48.78 -2.01
CA VAL A 115 -54.87 50.09 -1.31
C VAL A 115 -54.33 50.08 0.16
N SER A 116 -54.19 51.28 0.75
CA SER A 116 -54.43 51.67 2.17
C SER A 116 -53.72 51.01 3.38
N ASN A 117 -52.59 51.60 3.78
CA ASN A 117 -52.37 52.40 5.01
C ASN A 117 -52.79 51.97 6.45
N ILE A 118 -51.76 51.94 7.34
CA ILE A 118 -51.58 52.70 8.62
C ILE A 118 -52.60 52.54 9.78
N ALA A 119 -52.12 52.09 10.97
CA ALA A 119 -52.09 52.89 12.23
C ALA A 119 -51.64 52.10 13.51
N GLY A 120 -50.67 52.64 14.29
CA GLY A 120 -50.43 52.39 15.74
C GLY A 120 -50.00 50.98 16.20
N GLY A 121 -49.28 50.77 17.32
CA GLY A 121 -48.62 51.70 18.25
C GLY A 121 -47.78 50.94 19.31
N LYS A 122 -46.84 51.62 19.98
CA LYS A 122 -46.06 51.16 21.17
C LYS A 122 -46.45 52.07 22.38
N PRO A 123 -46.10 51.79 23.67
CA PRO A 123 -44.90 51.07 24.16
C PRO A 123 -45.11 50.12 25.40
N GLU A 124 -43.98 49.60 25.93
CA GLU A 124 -43.61 49.33 27.37
C GLU A 124 -44.63 48.70 28.36
N SER A 125 -44.33 47.63 29.14
CA SER A 125 -43.29 47.61 30.19
C SER A 125 -43.24 46.29 31.01
N VAL A 126 -42.02 45.90 31.41
CA VAL A 126 -41.50 45.36 32.70
C VAL A 126 -42.39 44.50 33.66
N ALA A 127 -41.78 43.41 34.19
CA ALA A 127 -41.91 42.75 35.52
C ALA A 127 -42.28 41.25 35.54
N LYS A 128 -41.80 40.54 36.57
CA LYS A 128 -41.93 39.08 36.81
C LYS A 128 -43.00 38.75 37.85
N THR A 129 -43.55 37.53 37.78
CA THR A 129 -43.72 36.52 38.86
C THR A 129 -44.25 35.22 38.18
N GLU A 130 -43.73 34.02 38.44
CA GLU A 130 -44.05 33.09 39.55
C GLU A 130 -45.55 32.67 39.56
N GLU A 131 -45.95 31.38 39.59
CA GLU A 131 -45.19 30.11 39.51
C GLU A 131 -46.14 28.91 39.16
N ALA A 132 -45.60 27.69 39.15
CA ALA A 132 -46.28 26.41 39.46
C ALA A 132 -47.40 25.81 38.56
N ASP A 133 -46.97 24.99 37.60
CA ASP A 133 -47.09 23.50 37.60
C ASP A 133 -48.22 22.71 36.85
N THR A 134 -47.71 21.67 36.17
CA THR A 134 -48.18 20.47 35.45
C THR A 134 -49.61 20.19 34.93
N ASP A 135 -49.60 19.75 33.66
CA ASP A 135 -50.67 19.07 32.91
C ASP A 135 -50.95 17.61 33.35
N ILE A 136 -52.23 17.32 33.58
CA ILE A 136 -53.05 16.32 32.85
C ILE A 136 -52.47 14.90 32.58
N LYS A 137 -53.13 13.88 33.17
CA LYS A 137 -53.20 12.50 32.63
C LYS A 137 -54.29 12.39 31.55
N LYS A 138 -54.11 11.50 30.55
CA LYS A 138 -55.15 11.14 29.56
C LYS A 138 -55.25 9.64 29.31
N GLU A 139 -56.49 9.14 29.24
CA GLU A 139 -56.89 7.82 28.73
C GLU A 139 -58.25 7.94 27.97
N ALA A 140 -58.74 6.80 27.45
CA ALA A 140 -60.12 6.56 26.98
C ALA A 140 -60.59 7.12 25.60
N LYS A 141 -60.19 6.39 24.54
CA LYS A 141 -60.97 5.91 23.36
C LYS A 141 -62.41 6.46 23.10
N ALA A 142 -62.68 6.74 21.80
CA ALA A 142 -63.85 6.18 21.07
C ALA A 142 -63.60 6.09 19.53
N THR A 143 -64.30 5.16 18.86
CA THR A 143 -64.22 4.70 17.45
C THR A 143 -65.19 5.48 16.50
N PRO A 144 -65.34 5.23 15.14
CA PRO A 144 -64.97 4.04 14.33
C PRO A 144 -64.50 4.21 12.84
N ASN A 145 -64.27 3.05 12.19
CA ASN A 145 -64.37 2.70 10.73
C ASN A 145 -63.20 2.90 9.72
N LYS A 146 -62.60 1.74 9.33
CA LYS A 146 -62.13 1.22 8.00
C LYS A 146 -61.49 2.13 6.91
N PRO A 147 -60.65 1.56 6.00
CA PRO A 147 -60.00 0.23 5.97
C PRO A 147 -58.46 0.28 5.85
N GLN A 148 -57.76 -0.72 6.40
CA GLN A 148 -56.28 -0.80 6.32
C GLN A 148 -55.78 -1.36 4.97
N LYS A 149 -54.89 -0.62 4.30
CA LYS A 149 -53.95 -1.23 3.33
C LYS A 149 -52.89 -2.02 4.10
N LYS A 150 -52.43 -3.15 3.52
CA LYS A 150 -51.41 -4.02 4.13
C LYS A 150 -50.11 -3.25 4.35
N GLY A 151 -49.76 -2.99 5.61
CA GLY A 151 -48.41 -2.56 5.98
C GLY A 151 -47.41 -3.66 5.61
N LYS A 152 -46.25 -3.28 5.06
CA LYS A 152 -45.13 -4.23 4.91
C LYS A 152 -44.76 -4.72 6.31
N LYS A 153 -44.56 -6.03 6.47
CA LYS A 153 -43.89 -6.56 7.66
C LYS A 153 -42.52 -5.89 7.72
N ALA A 154 -42.26 -5.10 8.76
CA ALA A 154 -40.90 -4.78 9.14
C ALA A 154 -40.26 -6.09 9.60
N THR A 155 -39.47 -6.71 8.72
CA THR A 155 -38.50 -7.70 9.16
C THR A 155 -37.54 -6.97 10.08
N LYS A 156 -37.57 -7.30 11.38
CA LYS A 156 -36.35 -7.23 12.17
C LYS A 156 -35.35 -8.13 11.46
N GLU A 157 -34.49 -7.55 10.62
CA GLU A 157 -33.18 -8.13 10.41
C GLU A 157 -32.56 -8.15 11.80
N LYS A 158 -32.46 -9.37 12.35
CA LYS A 158 -31.84 -9.59 13.65
C LYS A 158 -30.35 -9.47 13.37
N ASP A 159 -29.68 -8.54 14.05
CA ASP A 159 -28.22 -8.49 14.04
C ASP A 159 -27.71 -9.85 14.52
N THR A 160 -27.29 -10.66 13.55
CA THR A 160 -26.53 -11.87 13.83
C THR A 160 -25.10 -11.39 14.04
N GLU A 161 -24.74 -11.24 15.31
CA GLU A 161 -23.34 -11.31 15.74
C GLU A 161 -22.76 -12.60 15.14
N THR A 162 -22.07 -12.47 14.01
CA THR A 162 -21.41 -13.58 13.36
C THR A 162 -20.26 -13.99 14.25
N MET A 163 -20.45 -15.10 14.98
CA MET A 163 -19.40 -15.66 15.84
C MET A 163 -18.08 -15.73 15.06
N PRO A 164 -16.95 -15.29 15.66
CA PRO A 164 -15.68 -15.30 14.97
C PRO A 164 -15.28 -16.74 14.61
N LEU A 165 -14.83 -16.92 13.37
CA LEU A 165 -14.30 -18.20 12.85
C LEU A 165 -12.98 -18.56 13.54
N ALA A 166 -12.24 -17.56 14.00
CA ALA A 166 -11.07 -17.71 14.86
C ALA A 166 -10.96 -16.51 15.82
N PRO A 167 -10.57 -16.70 17.10
CA PRO A 167 -10.35 -15.59 18.02
C PRO A 167 -9.11 -14.77 17.62
N ARG A 168 -9.20 -13.45 17.76
CA ARG A 168 -8.05 -12.53 17.58
C ARG A 168 -6.99 -12.74 18.66
N SER A 169 -5.75 -12.99 18.26
CA SER A 169 -4.62 -13.07 19.19
C SER A 169 -4.15 -11.67 19.59
N GLN A 170 -4.68 -11.14 20.70
CA GLN A 170 -4.26 -9.82 21.20
C GLN A 170 -2.86 -9.88 21.82
N GLY A 171 -2.07 -8.81 21.67
CA GLY A 171 -0.73 -8.69 22.25
C GLY A 171 0.42 -9.25 21.40
N LEU A 172 0.14 -9.81 20.22
CA LEU A 172 1.18 -10.15 19.25
C LEU A 172 1.87 -8.90 18.71
N ARG A 173 3.17 -9.05 18.38
CA ARG A 173 4.02 -8.01 17.79
C ARG A 173 3.87 -7.90 16.27
N MET A 174 3.36 -8.97 15.63
CA MET A 174 3.09 -9.06 14.19
C MET A 174 1.59 -8.89 13.94
N PHE A 175 1.19 -7.91 13.14
CA PHE A 175 -0.23 -7.55 12.95
C PHE A 175 -0.79 -8.15 11.65
N VAL A 176 -1.06 -9.45 11.68
CA VAL A 176 -1.62 -10.19 10.54
C VAL A 176 -3.12 -9.91 10.36
N GLY A 177 -3.57 -9.80 9.12
CA GLY A 177 -4.95 -9.59 8.72
C GLY A 177 -5.16 -9.98 7.25
N ALA A 178 -6.24 -9.50 6.63
CA ALA A 178 -6.54 -9.76 5.22
C ALA A 178 -7.20 -8.57 4.51
N HIS A 179 -7.23 -8.59 3.17
CA HIS A 179 -7.99 -7.65 2.36
C HIS A 179 -9.50 -8.00 2.36
N VAL A 180 -10.16 -7.68 3.46
CA VAL A 180 -11.58 -7.98 3.69
C VAL A 180 -12.53 -7.08 2.88
N SER A 181 -13.80 -7.49 2.80
CA SER A 181 -14.82 -6.74 2.07
C SER A 181 -15.36 -5.54 2.86
N ALA A 182 -15.47 -4.39 2.20
CA ALA A 182 -16.20 -3.20 2.66
C ALA A 182 -17.60 -3.08 2.01
N ALA A 183 -18.18 -4.20 1.54
CA ALA A 183 -19.50 -4.20 0.92
C ALA A 183 -20.58 -3.64 1.87
N LYS A 184 -21.56 -2.93 1.31
CA LYS A 184 -22.61 -2.15 2.02
C LYS A 184 -22.11 -0.95 2.86
N GLY A 185 -20.84 -0.90 3.27
CA GLY A 185 -20.28 0.21 4.03
C GLY A 185 -18.89 -0.11 4.60
N VAL A 186 -18.04 0.90 4.77
CA VAL A 186 -16.66 0.73 5.25
C VAL A 186 -16.57 0.12 6.64
N PHE A 187 -17.53 0.40 7.54
CA PHE A 187 -17.62 -0.20 8.87
C PHE A 187 -17.67 -1.74 8.86
N ASN A 188 -18.21 -2.36 7.80
CA ASN A 188 -18.24 -3.83 7.67
C ASN A 188 -16.85 -4.46 7.50
N SER A 189 -15.82 -3.71 7.10
CA SER A 189 -14.46 -4.26 7.06
C SER A 189 -13.97 -4.65 8.46
N ILE A 190 -14.39 -3.91 9.49
CA ILE A 190 -14.03 -4.21 10.88
C ILE A 190 -14.71 -5.51 11.33
N HIS A 191 -16.02 -5.65 11.13
CA HIS A 191 -16.73 -6.91 11.43
C HIS A 191 -16.13 -8.10 10.67
N ASN A 192 -15.82 -7.94 9.38
CA ASN A 192 -15.23 -9.00 8.57
C ASN A 192 -13.80 -9.37 9.01
N SER A 193 -12.98 -8.42 9.47
CA SER A 193 -11.64 -8.70 10.01
C SER A 193 -11.70 -9.38 11.38
N VAL A 194 -12.60 -8.92 12.27
CA VAL A 194 -12.87 -9.58 13.55
C VAL A 194 -13.36 -11.01 13.35
N GLN A 195 -14.22 -11.26 12.35
CA GLN A 195 -14.73 -12.59 12.04
C GLN A 195 -13.62 -13.59 11.68
N ILE A 196 -12.57 -13.17 10.97
CA ILE A 196 -11.44 -14.04 10.60
C ILE A 196 -10.30 -14.05 11.62
N GLY A 197 -10.44 -13.36 12.76
CA GLY A 197 -9.37 -13.27 13.76
C GLY A 197 -8.24 -12.29 13.40
N GLY A 198 -8.44 -11.39 12.42
CA GLY A 198 -7.43 -10.46 11.94
C GLY A 198 -7.12 -9.30 12.91
N ASN A 199 -5.83 -9.03 13.11
CA ASN A 199 -5.30 -7.92 13.91
C ASN A 199 -4.97 -6.67 13.07
N ALA A 200 -4.79 -6.82 11.76
CA ALA A 200 -4.81 -5.74 10.77
C ALA A 200 -5.98 -5.94 9.77
N LEU A 201 -6.15 -5.01 8.82
CA LEU A 201 -6.98 -5.23 7.63
C LEU A 201 -6.62 -4.29 6.46
N ALA A 202 -6.90 -4.76 5.25
CA ALA A 202 -7.04 -3.93 4.06
C ALA A 202 -8.49 -3.88 3.57
N LEU A 203 -8.83 -2.85 2.80
CA LEU A 203 -10.14 -2.66 2.18
C LEU A 203 -10.07 -1.74 0.96
N PHE A 204 -11.00 -1.87 0.02
CA PHE A 204 -11.26 -0.82 -0.96
C PHE A 204 -12.23 0.22 -0.36
N LEU A 205 -11.85 1.49 -0.36
CA LEU A 205 -12.66 2.61 0.18
C LEU A 205 -13.90 2.94 -0.69
N LYS A 206 -13.87 2.52 -1.95
CA LYS A 206 -14.92 2.68 -2.96
C LYS A 206 -14.80 1.58 -4.03
N SER A 207 -15.65 1.57 -5.07
CA SER A 207 -15.60 0.53 -6.10
C SER A 207 -14.35 0.69 -6.98
N GLN A 208 -13.36 -0.19 -6.79
CA GLN A 208 -12.14 -0.28 -7.60
C GLN A 208 -12.40 -0.49 -9.11
N ARG A 209 -13.63 -0.88 -9.50
CA ARG A 209 -14.03 -1.13 -10.89
C ARG A 209 -14.59 0.09 -11.63
N LYS A 210 -14.68 1.25 -10.99
CA LYS A 210 -15.31 2.47 -11.52
C LYS A 210 -14.60 3.74 -11.06
N TRP A 211 -14.64 4.78 -11.89
CA TRP A 211 -14.20 6.13 -11.53
C TRP A 211 -15.23 6.84 -10.66
N ASP A 212 -16.47 6.96 -11.16
CA ASP A 212 -17.58 7.54 -10.43
C ASP A 212 -18.04 6.63 -9.28
N ASN A 213 -18.14 7.22 -8.10
CA ASN A 213 -18.38 6.55 -6.82
C ASN A 213 -19.11 7.50 -5.88
N PRO A 214 -20.06 7.02 -5.06
CA PRO A 214 -20.72 7.87 -4.07
C PRO A 214 -19.73 8.43 -3.04
N ALA A 215 -20.05 9.60 -2.49
CA ALA A 215 -19.34 10.17 -1.35
C ALA A 215 -19.36 9.22 -0.14
N LEU A 216 -18.36 9.34 0.73
CA LEU A 216 -18.39 8.68 2.03
C LEU A 216 -19.52 9.29 2.87
N LEU A 217 -20.41 8.46 3.40
CA LEU A 217 -21.49 8.89 4.29
C LEU A 217 -20.95 9.12 5.70
N ASP A 218 -21.41 10.18 6.36
CA ASP A 218 -21.01 10.52 7.74
C ASP A 218 -21.29 9.37 8.71
N ASP A 219 -22.50 8.79 8.67
CA ASP A 219 -22.89 7.63 9.49
C ASP A 219 -21.90 6.45 9.31
N HIS A 220 -21.47 6.17 8.08
CA HIS A 220 -20.53 5.08 7.79
C HIS A 220 -19.11 5.38 8.30
N ARG A 221 -18.69 6.65 8.28
CA ARG A 221 -17.41 7.10 8.84
C ARG A 221 -17.41 6.94 10.36
N ASP A 222 -18.48 7.37 11.02
CA ASP A 222 -18.53 7.41 12.48
C ASP A 222 -18.78 6.02 13.07
N GLN A 223 -19.56 5.15 12.40
CA GLN A 223 -19.62 3.73 12.70
C GLN A 223 -18.26 3.04 12.55
N PHE A 224 -17.51 3.31 11.48
CA PHE A 224 -16.17 2.74 11.30
C PHE A 224 -15.22 3.18 12.44
N ARG A 225 -15.22 4.46 12.81
CA ARG A 225 -14.43 5.00 13.92
C ARG A 225 -14.81 4.38 15.27
N GLN A 226 -16.11 4.20 15.52
CA GLN A 226 -16.62 3.53 16.71
C GLN A 226 -16.13 2.07 16.79
N LEU A 227 -16.31 1.28 15.72
CA LEU A 227 -15.89 -0.13 15.70
C LEU A 227 -14.37 -0.30 15.80
N CYS A 228 -13.58 0.62 15.25
CA CYS A 228 -12.13 0.65 15.46
C CYS A 228 -11.77 0.83 16.94
N ALA A 229 -12.44 1.74 17.66
CA ALA A 229 -12.22 1.93 19.10
C ALA A 229 -12.69 0.71 19.92
N GLU A 230 -13.88 0.19 19.62
CA GLU A 230 -14.51 -0.96 20.30
C GLU A 230 -13.65 -2.24 20.17
N HIS A 231 -13.21 -2.57 18.96
CA HIS A 231 -12.36 -3.72 18.68
C HIS A 231 -10.85 -3.42 18.79
N LYS A 232 -10.46 -2.25 19.33
CA LYS A 232 -9.05 -1.85 19.54
C LYS A 232 -8.16 -1.95 18.29
N TYR A 233 -8.67 -1.57 17.12
CA TYR A 233 -7.83 -1.34 15.94
C TYR A 233 -7.24 0.07 15.98
N ASP A 234 -5.91 0.15 15.95
CA ASP A 234 -5.22 1.40 15.63
C ASP A 234 -5.42 1.67 14.13
N ALA A 235 -6.41 2.50 13.79
CA ALA A 235 -6.75 2.84 12.41
C ALA A 235 -5.61 3.59 11.69
N ALA A 236 -4.72 4.26 12.42
CA ALA A 236 -3.58 4.95 11.83
C ALA A 236 -2.52 3.96 11.36
N LYS A 237 -2.24 2.90 12.14
CA LYS A 237 -1.16 1.94 11.88
C LYS A 237 -1.60 0.63 11.20
N HIS A 238 -2.69 0.02 11.64
CA HIS A 238 -3.01 -1.39 11.31
C HIS A 238 -4.12 -1.53 10.24
N ILE A 239 -4.55 -0.42 9.64
CA ILE A 239 -5.52 -0.41 8.54
C ILE A 239 -4.83 0.16 7.29
N LEU A 240 -4.83 -0.62 6.22
CA LEU A 240 -4.12 -0.35 4.98
C LEU A 240 -5.10 -0.43 3.79
N PRO A 241 -5.87 0.62 3.50
CA PRO A 241 -6.81 0.59 2.39
C PRO A 241 -6.07 0.54 1.05
N HIS A 242 -6.60 -0.23 0.11
CA HIS A 242 -6.03 -0.42 -1.21
C HIS A 242 -6.66 0.50 -2.25
N GLY A 243 -5.83 1.08 -3.11
CA GLY A 243 -6.26 1.91 -4.23
C GLY A 243 -6.82 1.13 -5.41
N SER A 244 -7.57 1.83 -6.26
CA SER A 244 -8.13 1.26 -7.48
C SER A 244 -7.05 0.92 -8.52
N TYR A 245 -7.08 -0.29 -9.08
CA TYR A 245 -6.21 -0.72 -10.18
C TYR A 245 -6.40 0.09 -11.48
N LEU A 246 -7.38 0.99 -11.54
CA LEU A 246 -7.55 1.94 -12.64
C LEU A 246 -6.59 3.15 -12.53
N VAL A 247 -6.11 3.45 -11.32
CA VAL A 247 -5.22 4.59 -11.06
C VAL A 247 -3.82 4.30 -11.59
N ASN A 248 -3.29 5.21 -12.39
CA ASN A 248 -1.90 5.23 -12.81
C ASN A 248 -1.40 6.68 -12.77
N LEU A 249 -0.68 7.04 -11.72
CA LEU A 249 -0.16 8.40 -11.51
C LEU A 249 1.02 8.73 -12.44
N ALA A 250 1.59 7.74 -13.12
CA ALA A 250 2.60 7.94 -14.17
C ALA A 250 1.98 8.20 -15.56
N GLN A 251 0.66 8.46 -15.67
CA GLN A 251 0.00 8.71 -16.95
C GLN A 251 0.59 9.90 -17.72
N ASN A 252 0.67 9.76 -19.05
CA ASN A 252 1.16 10.80 -19.96
C ASN A 252 0.03 11.56 -20.67
N ASP A 253 -1.14 10.93 -20.80
CA ASP A 253 -2.35 11.58 -21.30
C ASP A 253 -2.92 12.49 -20.20
N LYS A 254 -3.06 13.80 -20.48
CA LYS A 254 -3.46 14.80 -19.47
C LYS A 254 -4.86 14.56 -18.90
N ALA A 255 -5.80 14.03 -19.69
CA ALA A 255 -7.16 13.77 -19.21
C ALA A 255 -7.19 12.55 -18.28
N LYS A 256 -6.49 11.46 -18.66
CA LYS A 256 -6.35 10.26 -17.83
C LYS A 256 -5.51 10.52 -16.57
N ALA A 257 -4.47 11.35 -16.68
CA ALA A 257 -3.67 11.77 -15.53
C ALA A 257 -4.53 12.54 -14.52
N LYS A 258 -5.34 13.52 -14.97
CA LYS A 258 -6.27 14.22 -14.07
C LYS A 258 -7.30 13.26 -13.47
N GLN A 259 -7.90 12.37 -14.26
CA GLN A 259 -8.89 11.39 -13.78
C GLN A 259 -8.30 10.43 -12.73
N ALA A 260 -7.07 9.95 -12.93
CA ALA A 260 -6.35 9.14 -11.95
C ALA A 260 -6.03 9.93 -10.68
N TYR A 261 -5.59 11.19 -10.81
CA TYR A 261 -5.28 12.07 -9.70
C TYR A 261 -6.52 12.43 -8.87
N ASP A 262 -7.61 12.85 -9.50
CA ASP A 262 -8.88 13.18 -8.84
C ASP A 262 -9.40 11.98 -8.02
N SER A 263 -9.32 10.77 -8.59
CA SER A 263 -9.70 9.54 -7.90
C SER A 263 -8.79 9.24 -6.70
N PHE A 264 -7.47 9.37 -6.88
CA PHE A 264 -6.47 9.12 -5.85
C PHE A 264 -6.61 10.10 -4.68
N LEU A 265 -6.80 11.38 -4.96
CA LEU A 265 -6.98 12.43 -3.95
C LEU A 265 -8.31 12.27 -3.17
N ASP A 266 -9.38 11.78 -3.80
CA ASP A 266 -10.61 11.38 -3.09
C ASP A 266 -10.39 10.16 -2.17
N ASP A 267 -9.56 9.17 -2.56
CA ASP A 267 -9.21 8.06 -1.68
C ASP A 267 -8.35 8.50 -0.49
N LEU A 268 -7.34 9.34 -0.72
CA LEU A 268 -6.53 9.92 0.36
C LEU A 268 -7.40 10.70 1.36
N ARG A 269 -8.33 11.54 0.87
CA ARG A 269 -9.26 12.29 1.74
C ARG A 269 -10.25 11.37 2.48
N ARG A 270 -10.61 10.21 1.92
CA ARG A 270 -11.37 9.17 2.64
C ARG A 270 -10.55 8.54 3.76
N CYS A 271 -9.24 8.29 3.58
CA CYS A 271 -8.38 7.86 4.68
C CYS A 271 -8.38 8.88 5.83
N GLU A 272 -8.14 10.16 5.53
CA GLU A 272 -8.14 11.24 6.54
C GLU A 272 -9.50 11.36 7.25
N ALA A 273 -10.60 11.30 6.50
CA ALA A 273 -11.96 11.29 7.06
C ALA A 273 -12.19 10.08 7.98
N LEU A 274 -11.62 8.91 7.68
CA LEU A 274 -11.75 7.71 8.51
C LEU A 274 -10.77 7.67 9.71
N GLY A 275 -9.75 8.53 9.72
CA GLY A 275 -8.67 8.50 10.73
C GLY A 275 -7.54 7.51 10.40
N ILE A 276 -7.43 7.11 9.13
CA ILE A 276 -6.44 6.18 8.61
C ILE A 276 -5.24 6.98 8.09
N THR A 277 -4.01 6.55 8.40
CA THR A 277 -2.79 7.25 7.94
C THR A 277 -2.00 6.54 6.85
N LEU A 278 -2.31 5.30 6.52
CA LEU A 278 -1.70 4.57 5.40
C LEU A 278 -2.68 4.47 4.20
N TYR A 279 -2.15 4.36 2.99
CA TYR A 279 -2.94 4.08 1.79
C TYR A 279 -2.09 3.36 0.73
N ASN A 280 -2.34 2.08 0.48
CA ASN A 280 -1.56 1.27 -0.46
C ASN A 280 -2.03 1.44 -1.91
N PHE A 281 -1.09 1.53 -2.84
CA PHE A 281 -1.38 1.54 -4.26
C PHE A 281 -0.18 1.05 -5.10
N HIS A 282 -0.48 0.44 -6.25
CA HIS A 282 0.53 0.12 -7.24
C HIS A 282 1.11 1.42 -7.84
N PRO A 283 2.45 1.58 -7.98
CA PRO A 283 3.06 2.80 -8.54
C PRO A 283 2.56 3.21 -9.94
N GLY A 284 2.01 2.26 -10.69
CA GLY A 284 1.41 2.47 -12.00
C GLY A 284 2.24 1.84 -13.12
N SER A 285 2.23 2.46 -14.30
CA SER A 285 2.95 1.97 -15.48
C SER A 285 3.44 3.08 -16.40
N SER A 286 4.63 2.94 -16.96
CA SER A 286 5.18 3.87 -17.96
C SER A 286 4.45 3.79 -19.31
N ASN A 287 3.65 2.75 -19.52
CA ASN A 287 2.82 2.49 -20.69
C ASN A 287 3.64 2.35 -21.98
N GLN A 288 3.91 3.48 -22.65
CA GLN A 288 4.66 3.59 -23.91
C GLN A 288 5.69 4.74 -23.87
N THR A 289 5.93 5.36 -22.71
CA THR A 289 6.98 6.38 -22.53
C THR A 289 8.24 5.76 -21.92
N PRO A 290 9.41 6.43 -22.04
CA PRO A 290 10.58 6.12 -21.22
C PRO A 290 10.25 6.02 -19.72
N LEU A 291 10.98 5.16 -19.02
CA LEU A 291 10.84 4.98 -17.57
C LEU A 291 11.19 6.25 -16.77
N PRO A 292 12.29 7.00 -17.05
CA PRO A 292 12.58 8.24 -16.33
C PRO A 292 11.46 9.28 -16.40
N ASP A 293 10.86 9.47 -17.58
CA ASP A 293 9.73 10.38 -17.77
C ASP A 293 8.52 9.95 -16.94
N ALA A 294 8.29 8.64 -16.80
CA ALA A 294 7.21 8.07 -16.03
C ALA A 294 7.44 8.21 -14.51
N LEU A 295 8.67 7.99 -14.04
CA LEU A 295 9.06 8.26 -12.65
C LEU A 295 8.96 9.76 -12.31
N SER A 296 9.35 10.65 -13.24
CA SER A 296 9.21 12.10 -13.07
C SER A 296 7.74 12.53 -12.91
N ARG A 297 6.84 11.99 -13.74
CA ARG A 297 5.38 12.24 -13.60
C ARG A 297 4.83 11.67 -12.29
N LEU A 298 5.25 10.47 -11.89
CA LEU A 298 4.85 9.84 -10.62
C LEU A 298 5.32 10.67 -9.41
N ALA A 299 6.59 11.07 -9.37
CA ALA A 299 7.18 11.91 -8.31
C ALA A 299 6.45 13.25 -8.16
N SER A 300 6.20 13.94 -9.28
CA SER A 300 5.48 15.22 -9.30
C SER A 300 4.04 15.06 -8.80
N THR A 301 3.33 14.03 -9.28
CA THR A 301 1.94 13.75 -8.92
C THR A 301 1.80 13.36 -7.45
N LEU A 302 2.74 12.59 -6.89
CA LEU A 302 2.79 12.26 -5.46
C LEU A 302 3.12 13.47 -4.60
N SER A 303 4.08 14.29 -5.01
CA SER A 303 4.42 15.54 -4.30
C SER A 303 3.22 16.49 -4.22
N GLN A 304 2.42 16.58 -5.29
CA GLN A 304 1.15 17.32 -5.26
C GLN A 304 0.12 16.65 -4.35
N ALA A 305 -0.10 15.34 -4.45
CA ALA A 305 -1.06 14.64 -3.58
C ALA A 305 -0.71 14.77 -2.07
N ILE A 306 0.59 14.74 -1.75
CA ILE A 306 1.10 14.98 -0.40
C ILE A 306 0.86 16.44 0.01
N SER A 307 1.04 17.42 -0.88
CA SER A 307 0.75 18.83 -0.60
C SER A 307 -0.75 19.13 -0.44
N ASP A 308 -1.62 18.42 -1.18
CA ASP A 308 -3.08 18.57 -1.17
C ASP A 308 -3.77 17.79 -0.02
N THR A 309 -2.99 17.20 0.91
CA THR A 309 -3.42 16.38 2.07
C THR A 309 -2.53 16.61 3.31
N THR A 310 -2.99 16.20 4.49
CA THR A 310 -2.36 16.54 5.79
C THR A 310 -1.66 15.35 6.47
N THR A 311 -2.36 14.24 6.70
CA THR A 311 -1.92 13.15 7.61
C THR A 311 -1.64 11.83 6.93
N VAL A 312 -2.19 11.59 5.75
CA VAL A 312 -2.06 10.30 5.05
C VAL A 312 -0.70 10.17 4.34
N VAL A 313 -0.20 8.93 4.34
CA VAL A 313 1.05 8.45 3.75
C VAL A 313 0.68 7.54 2.56
N PRO A 314 0.87 7.99 1.31
CA PRO A 314 0.89 7.10 0.15
C PRO A 314 1.93 6.00 0.32
N VAL A 315 1.48 4.74 0.28
CA VAL A 315 2.31 3.55 0.38
C VAL A 315 2.42 2.92 -1.01
N LEU A 316 3.60 2.94 -1.60
CA LEU A 316 3.90 2.40 -2.92
C LEU A 316 4.21 0.90 -2.83
N GLU A 317 3.51 0.05 -3.58
CA GLU A 317 3.74 -1.39 -3.52
C GLU A 317 4.84 -1.89 -4.49
N THR A 318 5.62 -2.89 -4.06
CA THR A 318 6.47 -3.70 -4.96
C THR A 318 5.62 -4.50 -5.96
N MET A 319 5.94 -4.43 -7.25
CA MET A 319 5.18 -5.07 -8.33
C MET A 319 5.93 -6.24 -8.97
N CYS A 320 5.22 -7.18 -9.59
CA CYS A 320 5.84 -8.32 -10.29
C CYS A 320 6.64 -7.97 -11.58
N GLY A 321 6.90 -6.69 -11.87
CA GLY A 321 7.67 -6.24 -13.03
C GLY A 321 7.12 -6.67 -14.40
N HIS A 322 5.78 -6.71 -14.54
CA HIS A 322 5.09 -7.17 -15.74
C HIS A 322 4.94 -6.08 -16.81
N GLY A 323 5.49 -6.32 -18.01
CA GLY A 323 5.31 -5.43 -19.15
C GLY A 323 5.97 -4.07 -18.96
N SER A 324 5.20 -3.07 -18.52
CA SER A 324 5.65 -1.71 -18.21
C SER A 324 5.16 -1.17 -16.86
N THR A 325 4.80 -2.05 -15.92
CA THR A 325 4.56 -1.67 -14.51
C THR A 325 5.82 -1.09 -13.87
N ILE A 326 5.65 -0.05 -13.06
CA ILE A 326 6.70 0.55 -12.21
C ILE A 326 6.65 -0.12 -10.83
N GLY A 327 7.81 -0.28 -10.19
CA GLY A 327 7.97 -0.94 -8.89
C GLY A 327 8.47 -2.38 -9.00
N GLY A 328 9.00 -2.78 -10.17
CA GLY A 328 9.48 -4.14 -10.42
C GLY A 328 10.95 -4.39 -10.03
N SER A 329 11.69 -3.34 -9.72
CA SER A 329 13.06 -3.38 -9.19
C SER A 329 13.16 -2.38 -8.05
N LEU A 330 13.88 -2.71 -6.97
CA LEU A 330 14.12 -1.78 -5.85
C LEU A 330 14.84 -0.50 -6.31
N THR A 331 15.60 -0.55 -7.41
CA THR A 331 16.21 0.63 -8.05
C THR A 331 15.19 1.65 -8.56
N GLU A 332 13.98 1.23 -8.96
CA GLU A 332 12.94 2.14 -9.45
C GLU A 332 12.36 2.99 -8.30
N PHE A 333 12.34 2.45 -7.08
CA PHE A 333 11.96 3.19 -5.87
C PHE A 333 13.04 4.18 -5.44
N ARG A 334 14.34 3.79 -5.49
CA ARG A 334 15.47 4.71 -5.30
C ARG A 334 15.36 5.91 -6.25
N ASP A 335 15.16 5.64 -7.54
CA ASP A 335 15.13 6.67 -8.58
C ASP A 335 13.85 7.53 -8.48
N LEU A 336 12.75 6.97 -7.99
CA LEU A 336 11.54 7.72 -7.63
C LEU A 336 11.77 8.65 -6.42
N LEU A 337 12.32 8.13 -5.32
CA LEU A 337 12.60 8.90 -4.10
C LEU A 337 13.58 10.04 -4.34
N ALA A 338 14.58 9.82 -5.21
CA ALA A 338 15.52 10.86 -5.64
C ALA A 338 14.87 12.03 -6.43
N LEU A 339 13.67 11.83 -6.97
CA LEU A 339 12.88 12.84 -7.68
C LEU A 339 11.81 13.52 -6.79
N ILE A 340 11.55 12.99 -5.59
CA ILE A 340 10.58 13.55 -4.63
C ILE A 340 11.33 14.49 -3.66
N PRO A 341 10.79 15.68 -3.32
CA PRO A 341 11.37 16.58 -2.32
C PRO A 341 11.54 15.91 -0.95
N LYS A 342 12.67 16.18 -0.27
CA LYS A 342 13.05 15.48 0.98
C LYS A 342 12.07 15.73 2.13
N GLU A 343 11.47 16.91 2.15
CA GLU A 343 10.40 17.32 3.05
C GLU A 343 9.11 16.48 2.91
N HIS A 344 8.97 15.70 1.84
CA HIS A 344 7.86 14.76 1.63
C HIS A 344 8.22 13.31 1.95
N HIS A 345 9.51 12.96 2.12
CA HIS A 345 9.96 11.57 2.32
C HIS A 345 9.35 10.93 3.57
N SER A 346 9.12 11.69 4.64
CA SER A 346 8.44 11.22 5.85
C SER A 346 6.99 10.76 5.61
N ARG A 347 6.33 11.25 4.56
CA ARG A 347 5.00 10.85 4.09
C ARG A 347 5.02 10.01 2.81
N ILE A 348 6.15 9.37 2.47
CA ILE A 348 6.20 8.27 1.51
C ILE A 348 6.42 6.96 2.25
N GLY A 349 5.55 5.98 2.01
CA GLY A 349 5.71 4.61 2.45
C GLY A 349 5.95 3.64 1.30
N ILE A 350 6.41 2.44 1.62
CA ILE A 350 6.47 1.30 0.70
C ILE A 350 5.84 0.06 1.36
N CYS A 351 5.15 -0.74 0.56
CA CYS A 351 4.64 -2.06 0.92
C CYS A 351 5.45 -3.13 0.18
N ILE A 352 5.90 -4.16 0.90
CA ILE A 352 6.53 -5.35 0.30
C ILE A 352 5.43 -6.40 0.13
N ASP A 353 5.04 -6.67 -1.11
CA ASP A 353 4.30 -7.88 -1.45
C ASP A 353 5.28 -9.02 -1.76
N THR A 354 5.08 -10.16 -1.11
CA THR A 354 5.96 -11.32 -1.20
C THR A 354 5.84 -12.07 -2.53
N CYS A 355 4.65 -12.13 -3.12
CA CYS A 355 4.42 -12.77 -4.42
C CYS A 355 5.00 -11.93 -5.56
N HIS A 356 4.79 -10.61 -5.55
CA HIS A 356 5.30 -9.65 -6.50
C HIS A 356 6.82 -9.59 -6.48
N SER A 357 7.44 -9.47 -5.30
CA SER A 357 8.90 -9.47 -5.15
C SER A 357 9.52 -10.76 -5.70
N PHE A 358 8.92 -11.91 -5.38
CA PHE A 358 9.32 -13.22 -5.91
C PHE A 358 9.12 -13.36 -7.43
N ALA A 359 7.98 -12.91 -7.95
CA ALA A 359 7.66 -12.93 -9.38
C ALA A 359 8.51 -11.94 -10.20
N ALA A 360 9.02 -10.86 -9.57
CA ALA A 360 10.00 -9.95 -10.17
C ALA A 360 11.40 -10.60 -10.27
N GLY A 361 11.79 -11.37 -9.23
CA GLY A 361 12.97 -12.23 -9.25
C GLY A 361 13.69 -12.42 -7.91
N TYR A 362 13.32 -11.67 -6.88
CA TYR A 362 13.95 -11.75 -5.56
C TYR A 362 13.70 -13.11 -4.90
N ASP A 363 14.69 -13.63 -4.17
CA ASP A 363 14.53 -14.82 -3.35
C ASP A 363 14.17 -14.39 -1.93
N LEU A 364 12.94 -14.70 -1.49
CA LEU A 364 12.48 -14.49 -0.12
C LEU A 364 12.36 -15.82 0.66
N ALA A 365 12.57 -16.96 -0.01
CA ALA A 365 12.39 -18.29 0.56
C ALA A 365 13.64 -18.73 1.32
N SER A 366 14.83 -18.60 0.73
CA SER A 366 16.06 -18.92 1.46
C SER A 366 16.40 -17.82 2.47
N PRO A 367 16.86 -18.15 3.69
CA PRO A 367 17.27 -17.12 4.67
C PRO A 367 18.39 -16.20 4.17
N ALA A 368 19.27 -16.70 3.28
CA ALA A 368 20.32 -15.91 2.65
C ALA A 368 19.76 -14.94 1.60
N GLY A 369 18.84 -15.39 0.75
CA GLY A 369 18.13 -14.55 -0.22
C GLY A 369 17.30 -13.46 0.46
N PHE A 370 16.49 -13.84 1.46
CA PHE A 370 15.68 -12.92 2.24
C PHE A 370 16.52 -11.84 2.92
N LYS A 371 17.64 -12.23 3.56
CA LYS A 371 18.60 -11.27 4.12
C LYS A 371 19.18 -10.34 3.05
N SER A 372 19.59 -10.87 1.89
CA SER A 372 20.13 -10.07 0.78
C SER A 372 19.12 -9.07 0.25
N PHE A 373 17.84 -9.45 0.13
CA PHE A 373 16.75 -8.58 -0.30
C PHE A 373 16.52 -7.44 0.70
N LEU A 374 16.52 -7.72 2.01
CA LEU A 374 16.38 -6.67 3.02
C LEU A 374 17.60 -5.76 3.16
N THR A 375 18.81 -6.25 2.82
CA THR A 375 19.98 -5.39 2.65
C THR A 375 19.85 -4.50 1.41
N GLU A 376 19.48 -5.04 0.25
CA GLU A 376 19.25 -4.26 -0.97
C GLU A 376 18.14 -3.20 -0.77
N PHE A 377 17.08 -3.54 -0.03
CA PHE A 377 16.02 -2.60 0.35
C PHE A 377 16.56 -1.47 1.23
N ASP A 378 17.33 -1.78 2.28
CA ASP A 378 17.86 -0.76 3.19
C ASP A 378 18.90 0.15 2.51
N GLU A 379 19.70 -0.39 1.59
CA GLU A 379 20.71 0.35 0.82
C GLU A 379 20.12 1.26 -0.28
N LEU A 380 19.06 0.81 -0.98
CA LEU A 380 18.46 1.56 -2.09
C LEU A 380 17.33 2.50 -1.67
N ILE A 381 16.65 2.20 -0.56
CA ILE A 381 15.42 2.86 -0.10
C ILE A 381 15.57 3.29 1.36
N GLY A 382 16.00 2.37 2.22
CA GLY A 382 16.00 2.52 3.67
C GLY A 382 14.71 1.97 4.31
N LEU A 383 14.87 1.09 5.29
CA LEU A 383 13.78 0.43 6.02
C LEU A 383 12.82 1.41 6.72
N HIS A 384 13.28 2.62 7.00
CA HIS A 384 12.45 3.70 7.54
C HIS A 384 11.30 4.16 6.60
N HIS A 385 11.30 3.75 5.33
CA HIS A 385 10.16 3.90 4.40
C HIS A 385 9.18 2.71 4.41
N LEU A 386 9.54 1.55 4.98
CA LEU A 386 8.64 0.38 5.03
C LEU A 386 7.41 0.70 5.91
N ARG A 387 6.20 0.43 5.41
CA ARG A 387 4.94 0.72 6.12
C ARG A 387 3.96 -0.45 6.18
N ALA A 388 4.16 -1.48 5.35
CA ALA A 388 3.26 -2.61 5.27
C ALA A 388 3.95 -3.82 4.60
N LEU A 389 3.34 -4.99 4.77
CA LEU A 389 3.60 -6.16 3.93
C LEU A 389 2.29 -6.73 3.41
N HIS A 390 2.27 -7.22 2.18
CA HIS A 390 1.26 -8.14 1.68
C HIS A 390 1.84 -9.55 1.67
N LEU A 391 1.17 -10.49 2.34
CA LEU A 391 1.62 -11.85 2.55
C LEU A 391 0.90 -12.78 1.58
N ASN A 392 1.52 -12.95 0.41
CA ASN A 392 0.99 -13.74 -0.69
C ASN A 392 2.04 -14.75 -1.16
N ASP A 393 1.69 -16.03 -1.19
CA ASP A 393 2.50 -17.05 -1.87
C ASP A 393 2.25 -16.92 -3.40
N SER A 394 3.07 -17.54 -4.24
CA SER A 394 2.93 -17.42 -5.70
C SER A 394 2.54 -18.73 -6.37
N LYS A 395 1.47 -18.73 -7.18
CA LYS A 395 1.17 -19.84 -8.08
C LYS A 395 2.16 -19.94 -9.24
N ALA A 396 3.09 -18.99 -9.41
CA ALA A 396 4.04 -18.97 -10.52
C ALA A 396 5.50 -19.03 -10.03
N PRO A 397 6.44 -19.53 -10.85
CA PRO A 397 7.86 -19.58 -10.47
C PRO A 397 8.49 -18.20 -10.22
N ARG A 398 9.63 -18.19 -9.52
CA ARG A 398 10.46 -17.00 -9.31
C ARG A 398 10.83 -16.36 -10.64
N ALA A 399 10.89 -15.02 -10.68
CA ALA A 399 11.16 -14.22 -11.89
C ALA A 399 10.18 -14.42 -13.07
N SER A 400 9.03 -15.08 -12.87
CA SER A 400 8.08 -15.36 -13.95
C SER A 400 7.31 -14.14 -14.48
N LYS A 401 7.35 -13.01 -13.74
CA LYS A 401 6.64 -11.76 -14.03
C LYS A 401 5.13 -11.97 -14.16
N ARG A 402 4.57 -12.73 -13.21
CA ARG A 402 3.14 -13.06 -13.07
C ARG A 402 2.70 -12.80 -11.63
N ASP A 403 1.95 -11.73 -11.41
CA ASP A 403 0.98 -11.63 -10.32
C ASP A 403 -0.01 -12.81 -10.45
N LEU A 404 0.05 -13.75 -9.49
CA LEU A 404 -0.86 -14.88 -9.32
C LEU A 404 -0.77 -15.44 -7.89
N HIS A 405 -1.48 -14.84 -6.94
CA HIS A 405 -1.40 -15.22 -5.51
C HIS A 405 -1.84 -16.68 -5.25
N ALA A 406 -1.11 -17.39 -4.38
CA ALA A 406 -1.41 -18.72 -3.83
C ALA A 406 -1.66 -18.62 -2.31
N ASN A 407 -2.15 -19.71 -1.71
CA ASN A 407 -2.33 -19.80 -0.27
C ASN A 407 -0.99 -20.08 0.44
N ILE A 408 -0.86 -19.65 1.68
CA ILE A 408 0.40 -19.67 2.44
C ILE A 408 1.01 -21.09 2.48
N GLY A 409 2.23 -21.24 1.96
CA GLY A 409 2.97 -22.50 1.91
C GLY A 409 2.62 -23.43 0.73
N THR A 410 1.60 -23.10 -0.06
CA THR A 410 1.14 -23.94 -1.18
C THR A 410 1.79 -23.59 -2.53
N GLY A 411 2.33 -22.37 -2.66
CA GLY A 411 2.90 -21.88 -3.90
C GLY A 411 4.41 -22.16 -4.04
N PHE A 412 5.02 -21.54 -5.04
CA PHE A 412 6.45 -21.65 -5.32
C PHE A 412 7.33 -20.88 -4.35
N LEU A 413 6.77 -19.99 -3.52
CA LEU A 413 7.52 -19.26 -2.51
C LEU A 413 7.67 -20.09 -1.21
N GLY A 414 6.65 -20.88 -0.86
CA GLY A 414 6.73 -21.91 0.18
C GLY A 414 6.72 -21.37 1.62
N LEU A 415 6.63 -22.29 2.59
CA LEU A 415 6.40 -21.92 4.00
C LEU A 415 7.60 -21.18 4.61
N ARG A 416 8.83 -21.56 4.25
CA ARG A 416 10.07 -20.95 4.74
C ARG A 416 10.13 -19.43 4.56
N ALA A 417 9.55 -18.89 3.48
CA ALA A 417 9.50 -17.44 3.27
C ALA A 417 8.67 -16.71 4.34
N PHE A 418 7.52 -17.29 4.69
CA PHE A 418 6.63 -16.75 5.71
C PHE A 418 7.22 -16.92 7.11
N HIS A 419 7.97 -18.00 7.34
CA HIS A 419 8.78 -18.14 8.57
C HIS A 419 9.81 -17.02 8.70
N ASN A 420 10.56 -16.71 7.62
CA ASN A 420 11.52 -15.61 7.59
C ASN A 420 10.85 -14.26 7.92
N VAL A 421 9.66 -13.99 7.36
CA VAL A 421 8.88 -12.76 7.60
C VAL A 421 8.34 -12.69 9.03
N MET A 422 7.70 -13.76 9.53
CA MET A 422 7.06 -13.78 10.85
C MET A 422 8.05 -13.77 12.03
N ASN A 423 9.35 -13.92 11.75
CA ASN A 423 10.43 -13.84 12.74
C ASN A 423 11.38 -12.64 12.51
N GLU A 424 11.07 -11.74 11.57
CA GLU A 424 11.87 -10.54 11.32
C GLU A 424 11.44 -9.39 12.25
N SER A 425 12.26 -9.12 13.27
CA SER A 425 12.01 -8.07 14.27
C SER A 425 11.80 -6.67 13.70
N ARG A 426 12.37 -6.37 12.51
CA ARG A 426 12.23 -5.08 11.84
C ARG A 426 10.84 -4.86 11.21
N PHE A 427 9.96 -5.86 11.24
CA PHE A 427 8.56 -5.76 10.79
C PHE A 427 7.54 -5.68 11.94
N GLU A 428 7.99 -5.71 13.20
CA GLU A 428 7.09 -5.61 14.36
C GLU A 428 6.30 -4.29 14.34
N GLY A 429 5.00 -4.36 14.60
CA GLY A 429 4.08 -3.22 14.51
C GLY A 429 3.59 -2.84 13.10
N LEU A 430 4.05 -3.52 12.04
CA LEU A 430 3.56 -3.28 10.68
C LEU A 430 2.29 -4.11 10.37
N PRO A 431 1.33 -3.56 9.60
CA PRO A 431 0.22 -4.33 9.04
C PRO A 431 0.71 -5.35 8.01
N MET A 432 0.25 -6.59 8.17
CA MET A 432 0.59 -7.73 7.32
C MET A 432 -0.69 -8.31 6.72
N ILE A 433 -0.89 -8.14 5.42
CA ILE A 433 -2.20 -8.34 4.77
C ILE A 433 -2.17 -9.56 3.85
N LEU A 434 -3.03 -10.55 4.13
CA LEU A 434 -3.35 -11.63 3.20
C LEU A 434 -4.21 -11.10 2.05
N GLU A 435 -3.79 -11.32 0.80
CA GLU A 435 -4.60 -11.17 -0.41
C GLU A 435 -4.71 -12.50 -1.17
N THR A 436 -4.59 -13.59 -0.41
CA THR A 436 -4.62 -14.97 -0.86
C THR A 436 -6.02 -15.36 -1.37
N PRO A 437 -6.11 -16.33 -2.30
CA PRO A 437 -7.39 -16.73 -2.89
C PRO A 437 -8.29 -17.49 -1.90
N ILE A 438 -9.56 -17.10 -1.83
CA ILE A 438 -10.58 -17.73 -0.96
C ILE A 438 -11.77 -18.32 -1.73
N ASP A 439 -11.72 -18.33 -3.06
CA ASP A 439 -12.78 -18.87 -3.93
C ASP A 439 -12.75 -20.40 -3.99
N ARG A 440 -13.76 -21.07 -3.40
CA ARG A 440 -13.93 -22.53 -3.48
C ARG A 440 -15.11 -22.95 -4.36
N PRO A 441 -15.10 -24.15 -4.97
CA PRO A 441 -16.22 -24.66 -5.77
C PRO A 441 -17.56 -24.70 -5.03
N HIS A 442 -18.61 -24.19 -5.66
CA HIS A 442 -19.97 -24.20 -5.12
C HIS A 442 -20.52 -25.62 -4.99
N GLY A 443 -20.61 -26.14 -3.76
CA GLY A 443 -21.19 -27.45 -3.45
C GLY A 443 -20.28 -28.37 -2.64
N GLN A 444 -18.99 -28.05 -2.53
CA GLN A 444 -18.15 -28.59 -1.44
C GLN A 444 -18.56 -27.94 -0.10
N PRO A 445 -18.32 -28.59 1.05
CA PRO A 445 -18.35 -27.90 2.33
C PRO A 445 -17.27 -26.79 2.37
N ALA A 446 -17.37 -25.89 3.34
CA ALA A 446 -16.17 -25.18 3.81
C ALA A 446 -15.27 -26.24 4.44
N SER A 447 -13.95 -26.20 4.26
CA SER A 447 -13.08 -27.05 5.09
C SER A 447 -13.30 -26.64 6.55
N ALA A 448 -13.47 -27.64 7.42
CA ALA A 448 -13.69 -27.41 8.85
C ALA A 448 -12.45 -26.76 9.49
N ALA A 449 -12.61 -26.29 10.73
CA ALA A 449 -11.46 -26.26 11.63
C ALA A 449 -11.07 -27.72 11.92
N ASP A 450 -9.78 -28.02 11.87
CA ASP A 450 -9.26 -29.35 12.18
C ASP A 450 -9.07 -29.46 13.70
N ASP A 451 -10.19 -29.50 14.42
CA ASP A 451 -10.23 -29.71 15.87
C ASP A 451 -9.85 -31.18 16.15
N GLY A 452 -8.54 -31.42 16.34
CA GLY A 452 -7.98 -32.76 16.48
C GLY A 452 -8.61 -33.56 17.63
N ALA A 453 -9.07 -34.77 17.32
CA ALA A 453 -9.59 -35.73 18.29
C ALA A 453 -9.27 -37.17 17.84
N ASP A 454 -8.51 -37.90 18.66
CA ASP A 454 -8.34 -39.35 18.52
C ASP A 454 -9.66 -40.09 18.81
N GLY A 455 -9.92 -41.19 18.11
CA GLY A 455 -11.07 -42.05 18.39
C GLY A 455 -11.39 -43.07 17.30
N GLU A 456 -11.05 -44.33 17.55
CA GLU A 456 -11.53 -45.48 16.76
C GLU A 456 -13.00 -45.76 17.07
N ASP A 457 -13.83 -46.06 16.06
CA ASP A 457 -14.30 -47.43 15.77
C ASP A 457 -15.05 -47.44 14.41
N GLY A 458 -15.20 -48.62 13.79
CA GLY A 458 -15.70 -48.77 12.42
C GLY A 458 -17.12 -49.31 12.29
N SER A 459 -17.64 -49.29 11.06
CA SER A 459 -18.48 -50.38 10.51
C SER A 459 -18.84 -50.12 9.04
N GLU A 460 -18.72 -51.16 8.21
CA GLU A 460 -19.29 -51.16 6.85
C GLU A 460 -20.80 -51.42 6.90
N SER A 461 -21.56 -50.75 6.04
CA SER A 461 -22.81 -51.33 5.50
C SER A 461 -23.20 -50.73 4.15
N ASP A 462 -23.05 -51.50 3.08
CA ASP A 462 -23.68 -51.18 1.79
C ASP A 462 -25.20 -51.42 1.86
N SER A 463 -25.98 -50.57 1.20
CA SER A 463 -27.36 -50.90 0.80
C SER A 463 -27.91 -49.95 -0.27
N ALA A 464 -27.41 -50.09 -1.50
CA ALA A 464 -27.94 -49.38 -2.67
C ALA A 464 -29.48 -49.49 -2.82
N LYS A 465 -30.18 -48.35 -2.87
CA LYS A 465 -31.63 -48.27 -3.19
C LYS A 465 -31.93 -47.33 -4.35
N THR A 466 -32.17 -47.92 -5.51
CA THR A 466 -32.52 -47.23 -6.75
C THR A 466 -33.91 -46.58 -6.70
N LYS A 467 -33.98 -45.26 -6.92
CA LYS A 467 -35.24 -44.54 -7.20
C LYS A 467 -35.22 -43.95 -8.60
N LYS A 468 -36.23 -44.28 -9.41
CA LYS A 468 -36.36 -43.88 -10.82
C LYS A 468 -36.51 -42.35 -10.95
N LYS A 469 -35.68 -41.72 -11.78
CA LYS A 469 -35.83 -40.30 -12.17
C LYS A 469 -37.01 -40.12 -13.14
N LYS A 470 -37.80 -39.05 -12.97
CA LYS A 470 -38.67 -38.51 -14.04
C LYS A 470 -37.82 -37.72 -15.05
N PRO A 471 -38.23 -37.60 -16.32
CA PRO A 471 -37.43 -36.93 -17.35
C PRO A 471 -37.31 -35.42 -17.10
N ALA A 472 -36.10 -34.90 -17.12
CA ALA A 472 -35.84 -33.46 -17.02
C ALA A 472 -35.99 -32.76 -18.37
N LYS A 473 -36.46 -31.50 -18.37
CA LYS A 473 -36.37 -30.63 -19.55
C LYS A 473 -34.91 -30.44 -19.93
N LYS A 474 -34.61 -30.43 -21.24
CA LYS A 474 -33.27 -30.13 -21.77
C LYS A 474 -32.85 -28.70 -21.40
N THR A 475 -31.96 -28.56 -20.43
CA THR A 475 -31.14 -27.33 -20.27
C THR A 475 -30.08 -27.30 -21.38
N PRO A 476 -29.73 -26.11 -21.93
CA PRO A 476 -28.70 -26.01 -22.96
C PRO A 476 -27.33 -26.47 -22.42
N LYS A 477 -26.51 -27.08 -23.29
CA LYS A 477 -25.13 -27.44 -22.93
C LYS A 477 -24.33 -26.17 -22.62
N ARG A 478 -23.75 -26.09 -21.41
CA ARG A 478 -22.73 -25.09 -21.06
C ARG A 478 -21.50 -25.29 -21.98
N PRO A 479 -20.86 -24.23 -22.51
CA PRO A 479 -19.65 -24.39 -23.30
C PRO A 479 -18.53 -25.03 -22.47
N ALA A 480 -17.73 -25.90 -23.12
CA ALA A 480 -16.55 -26.48 -22.50
C ALA A 480 -15.53 -25.37 -22.18
N GLY A 481 -15.04 -25.34 -20.95
CA GLY A 481 -14.12 -24.31 -20.45
C GLY A 481 -14.74 -23.30 -19.48
N ALA A 482 -16.06 -23.24 -19.31
CA ALA A 482 -16.67 -22.43 -18.26
C ALA A 482 -16.41 -23.04 -16.87
N THR A 483 -15.67 -22.32 -16.02
CA THR A 483 -15.41 -22.65 -14.61
C THR A 483 -16.71 -22.99 -13.86
N PRO A 484 -16.73 -23.94 -12.90
CA PRO A 484 -17.85 -24.04 -11.97
C PRO A 484 -18.01 -22.70 -11.20
N PRO A 485 -19.24 -22.32 -10.80
CA PRO A 485 -19.41 -21.18 -9.91
C PRO A 485 -18.65 -21.43 -8.61
N THR A 486 -17.98 -20.40 -8.10
CA THR A 486 -17.29 -20.41 -6.82
C THR A 486 -18.10 -19.67 -5.76
N VAL A 487 -17.71 -19.85 -4.51
CA VAL A 487 -18.15 -19.07 -3.36
C VAL A 487 -16.93 -18.74 -2.51
N ALA A 488 -16.88 -17.52 -1.97
CA ALA A 488 -15.80 -17.11 -1.08
C ALA A 488 -15.91 -17.83 0.27
N ASP A 489 -14.77 -18.25 0.83
CA ASP A 489 -14.65 -18.92 2.12
C ASP A 489 -13.69 -18.15 3.06
N PRO A 490 -14.20 -17.23 3.90
CA PRO A 490 -13.38 -16.50 4.86
C PRO A 490 -12.65 -17.39 5.88
N GLY A 491 -13.03 -18.66 6.02
CA GLY A 491 -12.31 -19.63 6.85
C GLY A 491 -10.89 -19.92 6.33
N VAL A 492 -10.61 -19.67 5.04
CA VAL A 492 -9.26 -19.74 4.48
C VAL A 492 -8.34 -18.73 5.17
N TRP A 493 -8.71 -17.44 5.19
CA TRP A 493 -7.92 -16.41 5.89
C TRP A 493 -7.85 -16.64 7.40
N ALA A 494 -8.91 -17.14 8.04
CA ALA A 494 -8.87 -17.47 9.46
C ALA A 494 -7.80 -18.54 9.79
N ARG A 495 -7.66 -19.56 8.94
CA ARG A 495 -6.58 -20.57 9.05
C ARG A 495 -5.22 -20.00 8.69
N GLU A 496 -5.09 -19.20 7.64
CA GLU A 496 -3.81 -18.61 7.22
C GLU A 496 -3.28 -17.60 8.25
N ILE A 497 -4.14 -16.84 8.93
CA ILE A 497 -3.77 -16.01 10.09
C ILE A 497 -3.19 -16.91 11.19
N LYS A 498 -3.86 -18.00 11.56
CA LYS A 498 -3.38 -18.91 12.62
C LYS A 498 -2.09 -19.65 12.24
N LEU A 499 -1.95 -20.02 10.97
CA LEU A 499 -0.70 -20.57 10.41
C LEU A 499 0.45 -19.56 10.53
N LEU A 500 0.25 -18.31 10.12
CA LEU A 500 1.27 -17.27 10.26
C LEU A 500 1.61 -16.97 11.72
N GLU A 501 0.61 -16.91 12.60
CA GLU A 501 0.81 -16.75 14.04
C GLU A 501 1.60 -17.92 14.66
N SER A 502 1.43 -19.16 14.18
CA SER A 502 2.18 -20.32 14.68
C SER A 502 3.65 -20.37 14.22
N LEU A 503 4.02 -19.67 13.14
CA LEU A 503 5.43 -19.61 12.70
C LEU A 503 6.34 -18.76 13.60
N ILE A 504 5.75 -17.95 14.50
CA ILE A 504 6.50 -17.06 15.40
C ILE A 504 7.23 -17.90 16.46
N GLY A 505 8.56 -17.94 16.40
CA GLY A 505 9.40 -18.71 17.33
C GLY A 505 9.50 -20.22 17.06
N MET A 506 8.79 -20.73 16.04
CA MET A 506 8.90 -22.14 15.60
C MET A 506 10.31 -22.44 15.06
N ASP A 507 10.87 -23.61 15.38
CA ASP A 507 12.14 -24.06 14.80
C ASP A 507 11.93 -24.53 13.35
N PRO A 508 12.50 -23.83 12.34
CA PRO A 508 12.31 -24.19 10.93
C PRO A 508 13.11 -25.42 10.49
N ASP A 509 14.01 -25.93 11.33
CA ASP A 509 14.75 -27.17 11.10
C ASP A 509 14.21 -28.33 11.96
N GLY A 510 13.18 -28.08 12.76
CA GLY A 510 12.43 -29.06 13.54
C GLY A 510 11.48 -29.92 12.70
N GLU A 511 11.03 -31.04 13.28
CA GLU A 511 10.13 -32.00 12.64
C GLU A 511 8.74 -31.40 12.34
N GLU A 512 8.19 -30.62 13.27
CA GLU A 512 6.88 -29.95 13.13
C GLU A 512 6.83 -29.03 11.91
N PHE A 513 7.81 -28.11 11.77
CA PHE A 513 7.88 -27.21 10.63
C PHE A 513 8.03 -27.98 9.31
N ARG A 514 8.88 -29.01 9.29
CA ARG A 514 9.13 -29.81 8.07
C ARG A 514 7.91 -30.63 7.66
N ALA A 515 7.16 -31.19 8.61
CA ALA A 515 5.91 -31.88 8.33
C ALA A 515 4.83 -30.90 7.81
N LEU A 516 4.74 -29.71 8.39
CA LEU A 516 3.82 -28.64 7.99
C LEU A 516 4.15 -28.10 6.58
N GLU A 517 5.42 -27.84 6.29
CA GLU A 517 5.90 -27.42 4.98
C GLU A 517 5.67 -28.50 3.92
N ALA A 518 5.97 -29.77 4.23
CA ALA A 518 5.71 -30.89 3.34
C ALA A 518 4.22 -31.06 3.00
N ARG A 519 3.32 -30.93 3.99
CA ARG A 519 1.87 -31.01 3.77
C ARG A 519 1.35 -29.88 2.89
N LEU A 520 1.72 -28.63 3.17
CA LEU A 520 1.28 -27.47 2.37
C LEU A 520 1.89 -27.50 0.95
N ALA A 521 3.13 -27.97 0.82
CA ALA A 521 3.75 -28.22 -0.48
C ALA A 521 3.01 -29.33 -1.26
N GLU A 522 2.55 -30.40 -0.61
CA GLU A 522 1.75 -31.46 -1.24
C GLU A 522 0.39 -30.92 -1.74
N GLU A 523 -0.35 -30.21 -0.87
CA GLU A 523 -1.65 -29.59 -1.20
C GLU A 523 -1.57 -28.66 -2.43
N GLY A 524 -0.47 -27.92 -2.56
CA GLY A 524 -0.25 -27.02 -3.69
C GLY A 524 0.30 -27.66 -4.98
N ARG A 525 0.72 -28.94 -4.96
CA ARG A 525 1.52 -29.54 -6.05
C ARG A 525 0.87 -29.42 -7.42
N GLU A 526 -0.38 -29.86 -7.58
CA GLU A 526 -1.10 -29.83 -8.86
C GLU A 526 -1.22 -28.40 -9.43
N VAL A 527 -1.35 -27.40 -8.56
CA VAL A 527 -1.42 -25.99 -8.95
C VAL A 527 -0.06 -25.52 -9.45
N ARG A 528 1.03 -25.87 -8.75
CA ARG A 528 2.40 -25.51 -9.15
C ARG A 528 2.77 -26.15 -10.48
N GLU A 529 2.59 -27.46 -10.64
CA GLU A 529 2.85 -28.19 -11.89
C GLU A 529 2.10 -27.56 -13.07
N LYS A 530 0.78 -27.36 -12.94
CA LYS A 530 -0.06 -26.71 -13.95
C LYS A 530 0.40 -25.30 -14.33
N HIS A 531 1.04 -24.57 -13.43
CA HIS A 531 1.53 -23.21 -13.68
C HIS A 531 2.99 -23.16 -14.16
N GLN A 532 3.81 -24.16 -13.81
CA GLN A 532 5.11 -24.46 -14.42
C GLN A 532 4.92 -24.74 -15.91
N ASP A 533 4.03 -25.67 -16.26
CA ASP A 533 3.64 -26.03 -17.63
C ASP A 533 3.27 -24.79 -18.48
N GLN A 534 2.47 -23.88 -17.90
CA GLN A 534 2.10 -22.63 -18.58
C GLN A 534 3.28 -21.66 -18.76
N PHE A 535 4.22 -21.67 -17.81
CA PHE A 535 5.38 -20.79 -17.85
C PHE A 535 6.41 -21.28 -18.87
N GLU A 536 6.75 -22.56 -18.88
CA GLU A 536 7.65 -23.18 -19.86
C GLU A 536 7.13 -23.02 -21.29
N ARG A 537 5.84 -23.35 -21.53
CA ARG A 537 5.20 -23.13 -22.83
C ARG A 537 5.20 -21.66 -23.27
N LYS A 538 5.21 -20.70 -22.32
CA LYS A 538 5.35 -19.26 -22.61
C LYS A 538 6.79 -18.89 -22.96
N LEU A 539 7.78 -19.40 -22.23
CA LEU A 539 9.21 -19.21 -22.51
C LEU A 539 9.54 -19.74 -23.91
N GLU A 540 9.18 -20.99 -24.22
CA GLU A 540 9.32 -21.55 -25.58
C GLU A 540 8.69 -20.66 -26.65
N ALA A 541 7.49 -20.15 -26.41
CA ALA A 541 6.78 -19.31 -27.37
C ALA A 541 7.45 -17.94 -27.56
N GLU A 542 8.12 -17.41 -26.54
CA GLU A 542 8.92 -16.19 -26.61
C GLU A 542 10.27 -16.42 -27.30
N GLU A 543 10.95 -17.53 -27.05
CA GLU A 543 12.16 -17.94 -27.78
C GLU A 543 11.87 -18.18 -29.27
N LYS A 544 10.81 -18.93 -29.58
CA LYS A 544 10.35 -19.17 -30.96
C LYS A 544 9.93 -17.87 -31.67
N LYS A 545 9.52 -16.82 -30.93
CA LYS A 545 9.33 -15.45 -31.47
C LYS A 545 10.66 -14.73 -31.67
N LYS A 546 11.57 -14.73 -30.68
CA LYS A 546 12.91 -14.10 -30.76
C LYS A 546 13.73 -14.66 -31.92
N ALA A 547 13.76 -15.99 -32.09
CA ALA A 547 14.44 -16.65 -33.20
C ALA A 547 13.87 -16.24 -34.57
N LYS A 548 12.53 -16.20 -34.72
CA LYS A 548 11.87 -15.74 -35.94
C LYS A 548 12.13 -14.25 -36.22
N ALA A 549 12.20 -13.41 -35.19
CA ALA A 549 12.55 -11.99 -35.33
C ALA A 549 14.00 -11.82 -35.78
N SER A 550 14.95 -12.54 -35.18
CA SER A 550 16.37 -12.55 -35.56
C SER A 550 16.56 -13.01 -37.02
N GLY A 551 15.97 -14.14 -37.41
CA GLY A 551 16.04 -14.63 -38.79
C GLY A 551 15.43 -13.66 -39.81
N LYS A 552 14.35 -12.95 -39.44
CA LYS A 552 13.77 -11.89 -40.29
C LYS A 552 14.70 -10.68 -40.41
N ALA A 553 15.37 -10.27 -39.33
CA ALA A 553 16.34 -9.18 -39.34
C ALA A 553 17.58 -9.52 -40.19
N GLN A 554 18.15 -10.73 -40.01
CA GLN A 554 19.26 -11.24 -40.81
C GLN A 554 18.91 -11.30 -42.31
N LYS A 555 17.72 -11.80 -42.66
CA LYS A 555 17.25 -11.78 -44.05
C LYS A 555 17.10 -10.35 -44.58
N SER A 556 16.49 -9.45 -43.80
CA SER A 556 16.35 -8.04 -44.21
C SER A 556 17.70 -7.37 -44.46
N LEU A 557 18.73 -7.67 -43.67
CA LEU A 557 20.09 -7.17 -43.85
C LEU A 557 20.73 -7.72 -45.14
N MET A 558 20.60 -9.03 -45.41
CA MET A 558 21.07 -9.63 -46.66
C MET A 558 20.35 -9.09 -47.90
N ASP A 559 19.03 -8.89 -47.82
CA ASP A 559 18.24 -8.34 -48.93
C ASP A 559 18.59 -6.86 -49.20
N MET A 560 19.00 -6.09 -48.17
CA MET A 560 19.56 -4.74 -48.35
C MET A 560 20.96 -4.76 -48.95
N MET A 561 21.86 -5.62 -48.47
CA MET A 561 23.22 -5.77 -49.02
C MET A 561 23.22 -6.17 -50.49
N LYS A 562 22.33 -7.10 -50.88
CA LYS A 562 22.16 -7.50 -52.29
C LYS A 562 21.66 -6.36 -53.17
N LYS A 563 20.75 -5.53 -52.67
CA LYS A 563 20.27 -4.36 -53.43
C LYS A 563 21.39 -3.34 -53.67
N GLY A 564 22.19 -3.04 -52.65
CA GLY A 564 23.34 -2.14 -52.78
C GLY A 564 24.31 -2.60 -53.87
N ALA A 565 24.71 -3.89 -53.85
CA ALA A 565 25.57 -4.46 -54.89
C ALA A 565 24.99 -4.29 -56.31
N THR A 566 23.68 -4.52 -56.50
CA THR A 566 23.01 -4.35 -57.81
C THR A 566 22.77 -2.88 -58.23
N GLU A 567 23.01 -1.91 -57.34
CA GLU A 567 22.96 -0.48 -57.66
C GLU A 567 24.34 0.09 -58.02
N ASP A 568 25.42 -0.48 -57.47
CA ASP A 568 26.80 -0.16 -57.86
C ASP A 568 27.18 -0.78 -59.22
N GLU A 569 26.78 -2.03 -59.50
CA GLU A 569 26.93 -2.67 -60.84
C GLU A 569 26.17 -1.97 -61.97
N LYS A 570 25.36 -0.93 -61.67
CA LYS A 570 24.64 -0.10 -62.64
C LYS A 570 25.21 1.32 -62.80
N LYS A 571 26.35 1.62 -62.17
CA LYS A 571 27.05 2.92 -62.25
C LYS A 571 28.44 2.83 -62.90
N THR A 572 28.85 1.63 -63.31
CA THR A 572 30.07 1.32 -64.07
C THR A 572 29.71 0.95 -65.50
#